data_AF-A0A965IZC8-F1
#
_entry.id   AF-A0A965IZC8-F1
#
_cell.length_a   1.000
_cell.length_b   1.000
_cell.length_c   1.000
_cell.angle_alpha   90.00
_cell.angle_beta   90.00
_cell.angle_gamma   90.00
#
_symmetry.space_group_name_H-M   'P 1'
#
loop_
_entity.id
_entity.type
_entity.pdbx_description
1 polymer ?
#
loop_
_entity_poly.entity_id
_entity_poly.type
_entity_poly.pdbx_seq_one_letter_code
_entity_poly.pdbx_strand_id
1 'polypeptide(L)'
;LEESDPQRGQAVASADKIIQVETEEFKLGEYQTVEVFDRGGERYPKLGDALDFIAFKHKPRYSIVEVAALVPQRTEPGRAPARPVIDEQQPRRYVVMIRDLGAKRRPAFLIAFGSGLIFFLLAWLLHRRETYLRENLALKA
;
A
#
# COMPACT_ATOMS: atom_id res chain seq x y z
N LEU A 1 1.79 0.12 17.87
CA LEU A 1 0.41 0.68 17.72
C LEU A 1 -0.39 0.21 18.91
N GLU A 2 -1.23 1.06 19.48
CA GLU A 2 -2.13 0.66 20.56
C GLU A 2 -3.17 -0.34 20.05
N GLU A 3 -3.73 -1.14 20.97
CA GLU A 3 -4.72 -2.17 20.66
C GLU A 3 -6.01 -1.60 20.05
N SER A 4 -6.36 -0.37 20.43
CA SER A 4 -7.52 0.38 19.95
C SER A 4 -7.33 0.98 18.55
N ASP A 5 -6.12 1.02 18.01
CA ASP A 5 -5.87 1.65 16.71
C ASP A 5 -6.44 0.78 15.56
N PRO A 6 -7.36 1.31 14.74
CA PRO A 6 -7.91 0.58 13.59
C PRO A 6 -6.83 0.07 12.61
N GLN A 7 -5.70 0.76 12.51
CA GLN A 7 -4.60 0.38 11.64
C GLN A 7 -3.90 -0.90 12.10
N ARG A 8 -3.90 -1.17 13.41
CA ARG A 8 -3.39 -2.43 13.97
C ARG A 8 -4.18 -3.62 13.43
N GLY A 9 -5.51 -3.55 13.47
CA GLY A 9 -6.37 -4.62 12.95
C GLY A 9 -6.16 -4.91 11.46
N GLN A 10 -5.97 -3.86 10.65
CA GLN A 10 -5.69 -4.03 9.21
C GLN A 10 -4.33 -4.67 8.95
N ALA A 11 -3.30 -4.28 9.71
CA ALA A 11 -1.96 -4.86 9.60
C ALA A 11 -1.96 -6.34 10.02
N VAL A 12 -2.61 -6.67 11.13
CA VAL A 12 -2.75 -8.06 11.62
C VAL A 12 -3.44 -8.93 10.58
N ALA A 13 -4.59 -8.52 10.04
CA ALA A 13 -5.31 -9.31 9.03
C ALA A 13 -4.50 -9.49 7.73
N SER A 14 -3.72 -8.48 7.34
CA SER A 14 -2.85 -8.58 6.15
C SER A 14 -1.70 -9.56 6.38
N ALA A 15 -1.09 -9.54 7.58
CA ALA A 15 -0.05 -10.48 7.96
C ALA A 15 -0.59 -11.91 8.11
N ASP A 16 -1.80 -12.07 8.63
CA ASP A 16 -2.48 -13.36 8.80
C ASP A 16 -2.57 -14.14 7.47
N LYS A 17 -2.98 -13.43 6.42
CA LYS A 17 -3.03 -13.98 5.06
C LYS A 17 -1.64 -14.44 4.58
N ILE A 18 -0.61 -13.64 4.81
CA ILE A 18 0.76 -13.97 4.37
C ILE A 18 1.23 -15.24 5.10
N ILE A 19 1.06 -15.30 6.42
CA ILE A 19 1.52 -16.42 7.25
C ILE A 19 0.86 -17.73 6.86
N GLN A 20 -0.48 -17.73 6.72
CA GLN A 20 -1.25 -18.93 6.47
C GLN A 20 -1.23 -19.38 5.00
N VAL A 21 -1.27 -18.44 4.05
CA VAL A 21 -1.49 -18.76 2.63
C VAL A 21 -0.21 -18.67 1.80
N GLU A 22 0.62 -17.64 2.02
CA GLU A 22 1.81 -17.44 1.19
C GLU A 22 3.01 -18.24 1.70
N THR A 23 3.22 -18.26 3.02
CA THR A 23 4.35 -18.97 3.63
C THR A 23 3.99 -20.35 4.18
N GLU A 24 2.70 -20.64 4.40
CA GLU A 24 2.19 -21.87 5.04
C GLU A 24 2.94 -22.25 6.34
N GLU A 25 3.48 -21.25 7.05
CA GLU A 25 4.42 -21.46 8.15
C GLU A 25 3.71 -21.83 9.46
N PHE A 26 2.50 -21.32 9.65
CA PHE A 26 1.65 -21.63 10.80
C PHE A 26 0.19 -21.82 10.40
N LYS A 27 -0.52 -22.70 11.11
CA LYS A 27 -1.97 -22.87 10.97
C LYS A 27 -2.73 -21.94 11.91
N LEU A 28 -4.01 -21.74 11.60
CA LEU A 28 -4.91 -20.94 12.43
C LEU A 28 -4.92 -21.47 13.87
N GLY A 29 -4.56 -20.60 14.83
CA GLY A 29 -4.53 -20.95 16.27
C GLY A 29 -3.18 -21.42 16.81
N GLU A 30 -2.14 -21.53 15.97
CA GLU A 30 -0.78 -21.90 16.41
C GLU A 30 0.11 -20.69 16.74
N TYR A 31 -0.40 -19.47 16.54
CA TYR A 31 0.34 -18.24 16.78
C TYR A 31 -0.54 -17.12 17.32
N GLN A 32 0.09 -16.17 17.98
CA GLN A 32 -0.52 -14.93 18.45
C GLN A 32 0.30 -13.72 18.01
N THR A 33 -0.40 -12.66 17.60
CA THR A 33 0.22 -11.37 17.31
C THR A 33 0.54 -10.65 18.61
N VAL A 34 1.81 -10.28 18.79
CA VAL A 34 2.29 -9.65 20.02
C VAL A 34 2.21 -8.14 19.85
N GLU A 35 2.99 -7.61 18.90
CA GLU A 35 3.09 -6.19 18.65
C GLU A 35 3.03 -5.85 17.16
N VAL A 36 2.57 -4.63 16.87
CA VAL A 36 2.55 -4.07 15.53
C VAL A 36 3.27 -2.73 15.55
N PHE A 37 4.33 -2.64 14.77
CA PHE A 37 5.08 -1.42 14.56
C PHE A 37 4.73 -0.84 13.19
N ASP A 38 4.49 0.46 13.14
CA ASP A 38 4.28 1.17 11.89
C ASP A 38 5.19 2.39 11.85
N ARG A 39 5.90 2.56 10.73
CA ARG A 39 6.88 3.61 10.55
C ARG A 39 6.90 4.09 9.11
N GLY A 40 7.03 5.40 8.93
CA GLY A 40 7.14 6.04 7.62
C GLY A 40 5.78 6.44 7.06
N GLY A 41 5.67 6.51 5.73
CA GLY A 41 4.47 7.05 5.07
C GLY A 41 4.36 8.58 5.05
N GLU A 42 5.43 9.28 5.41
CA GLU A 42 5.50 10.74 5.30
C GLU A 42 5.28 11.18 3.84
N ARG A 43 4.43 12.20 3.68
CA ARG A 43 4.08 12.81 2.40
C ARG A 43 4.72 14.19 2.28
N TYR A 44 5.24 14.51 1.10
CA TYR A 44 5.88 15.79 0.82
C TYR A 44 5.72 16.16 -0.66
N PRO A 45 5.74 17.46 -1.03
CA PRO A 45 5.70 18.64 -0.16
C PRO A 45 4.31 18.83 0.47
N LYS A 46 4.26 19.23 1.75
CA LYS A 46 3.01 19.60 2.43
C LYS A 46 2.82 21.11 2.30
N LEU A 47 1.71 21.56 1.71
CA LEU A 47 1.34 22.98 1.70
C LEU A 47 0.41 23.24 2.89
N GLY A 48 0.99 23.54 4.05
CA GLY A 48 0.25 23.60 5.32
C GLY A 48 -0.26 22.22 5.77
N ASP A 49 -1.12 22.20 6.80
CA ASP A 49 -1.65 20.96 7.38
C ASP A 49 -2.86 20.38 6.61
N ALA A 50 -3.49 21.16 5.73
CA ALA A 50 -4.76 20.81 5.09
C ALA A 50 -4.70 20.50 3.58
N LEU A 51 -3.71 21.02 2.83
CA LEU A 51 -3.63 20.82 1.38
C LEU A 51 -2.71 19.64 1.04
N ASP A 52 -3.22 18.42 1.24
CA ASP A 52 -2.52 17.14 0.98
C ASP A 52 -2.56 16.72 -0.52
N PHE A 53 -3.23 17.49 -1.39
CA PHE A 53 -3.40 17.14 -2.81
C PHE A 53 -2.13 17.34 -3.67
N ILE A 54 -1.17 18.14 -3.20
CA ILE A 54 0.08 18.45 -3.90
C ILE A 54 1.24 17.58 -3.35
N ALA A 55 0.96 16.70 -2.39
CA ALA A 55 1.98 15.83 -1.80
C ALA A 55 2.28 14.63 -2.71
N PHE A 56 3.03 14.87 -3.81
CA PHE A 56 3.34 13.85 -4.83
C PHE A 56 4.40 12.83 -4.42
N LYS A 57 5.27 13.19 -3.47
CA LYS A 57 6.33 12.29 -3.01
C LYS A 57 5.93 11.67 -1.68
N HIS A 58 6.14 10.36 -1.59
CA HIS A 58 5.84 9.57 -0.41
C HIS A 58 7.07 8.76 -0.03
N LYS A 59 7.44 8.77 1.26
CA LYS A 59 8.37 7.77 1.78
C LYS A 59 7.65 6.42 1.89
N PRO A 60 8.33 5.30 1.61
CA PRO A 60 7.76 3.98 1.82
C PRO A 60 7.27 3.86 3.27
N ARG A 61 6.10 3.23 3.43
CA ARG A 61 5.53 2.92 4.75
C ARG A 61 5.84 1.48 5.08
N TYR A 62 6.41 1.27 6.26
CA TYR A 62 6.78 -0.04 6.79
C TYR A 62 5.84 -0.38 7.93
N SER A 63 5.14 -1.50 7.80
CA SER A 63 4.35 -2.09 8.88
C SER A 63 4.94 -3.45 9.21
N ILE A 64 5.39 -3.60 10.45
CA ILE A 64 6.01 -4.82 10.97
C ILE A 64 5.02 -5.43 11.96
N VAL A 65 4.64 -6.68 11.72
CA VAL A 65 3.80 -7.45 12.64
C VAL A 65 4.67 -8.53 13.26
N GLU A 66 4.74 -8.51 14.58
CA GLU A 66 5.45 -9.51 15.38
C GLU A 66 4.50 -10.63 15.79
N VAL A 67 4.93 -11.85 15.54
CA VAL A 67 4.15 -13.06 15.77
C VAL A 67 4.96 -14.03 16.62
N ALA A 68 4.32 -14.59 17.63
CA ALA A 68 4.90 -15.60 18.49
C ALA A 68 4.11 -16.90 18.39
N ALA A 69 4.83 -18.03 18.39
CA ALA A 69 4.22 -19.36 18.40
C ALA A 69 3.52 -19.62 19.75
N LEU A 70 2.42 -20.35 19.71
CA LEU A 70 1.66 -20.76 20.87
C LEU A 70 2.05 -22.18 21.29
N VAL A 71 2.10 -22.42 22.60
CA VAL A 71 2.30 -23.77 23.14
C VAL A 71 1.09 -24.64 22.72
N PRO A 72 1.30 -25.83 22.14
CA PRO A 72 0.21 -26.70 21.72
C PRO A 72 -0.62 -27.16 22.93
N GLN A 73 -1.89 -26.76 22.95
CA GLN A 73 -2.79 -27.08 24.05
C GLN A 73 -3.67 -28.27 23.71
N ARG A 74 -3.79 -29.21 24.64
CA ARG A 74 -4.66 -30.38 24.47
C ARG A 74 -6.11 -29.97 24.68
N THR A 75 -6.95 -30.26 23.69
CA THR A 75 -8.40 -30.06 23.78
C THR A 75 -9.05 -31.31 24.38
N GLU A 76 -9.56 -31.20 25.60
CA GLU A 76 -10.38 -32.25 26.22
C GLU A 76 -11.86 -32.04 25.85
N PRO A 77 -12.57 -33.05 25.33
CA PRO A 77 -14.00 -32.92 25.00
C PRO A 77 -14.82 -32.53 26.23
N GLY A 78 -15.61 -31.46 26.14
CA GLY A 78 -16.50 -31.00 27.21
C GLY A 78 -15.89 -29.97 28.16
N ARG A 79 -14.62 -29.58 27.99
CA ARG A 79 -14.00 -28.47 28.72
C ARG A 79 -13.66 -27.32 27.75
N ALA A 80 -13.83 -26.07 28.22
CA ALA A 80 -13.35 -24.92 27.47
C ALA A 80 -11.83 -25.07 27.22
N PRO A 81 -11.35 -24.76 26.00
CA PRO A 81 -9.91 -24.73 25.71
C PRO A 81 -9.18 -23.88 26.75
N ALA A 82 -7.96 -24.30 27.12
CA ALA A 82 -7.12 -23.47 27.97
C ALA A 82 -6.81 -22.14 27.27
N ARG A 83 -6.47 -21.12 28.05
CA ARG A 83 -6.09 -19.83 27.48
C ARG A 83 -4.76 -20.00 26.75
N PRO A 84 -4.62 -19.53 25.50
CA PRO A 84 -3.38 -19.66 24.74
C PRO A 84 -2.22 -19.01 25.51
N VAL A 85 -1.07 -19.71 25.56
CA VAL A 85 0.16 -19.26 26.20
C VAL A 85 1.24 -19.21 25.14
N ILE A 86 1.95 -18.07 25.07
CA ILE A 86 3.06 -17.85 24.15
C ILE A 86 4.24 -18.73 24.55
N ASP A 87 4.84 -19.40 23.58
CA ASP A 87 6.08 -20.16 23.78
C ASP A 87 7.29 -19.21 23.74
N GLU A 88 7.87 -18.93 24.91
CA GLU A 88 9.06 -18.07 25.03
C GLU A 88 10.35 -18.76 24.55
N GLN A 89 10.34 -20.07 24.32
CA GLN A 89 11.53 -20.80 23.85
C GLN A 89 11.74 -20.67 22.34
N GLN A 90 10.67 -20.34 21.60
CA GLN A 90 10.74 -20.19 20.16
C GLN A 90 11.07 -18.74 19.76
N PRO A 91 11.88 -18.54 18.70
CA PRO A 91 12.18 -17.21 18.21
C PRO A 91 10.91 -16.54 17.67
N ARG A 92 10.77 -15.25 17.97
CA ARG A 92 9.66 -14.44 17.45
C ARG A 92 9.83 -14.22 15.95
N ARG A 93 8.72 -14.29 15.21
CA ARG A 93 8.69 -14.12 13.76
C ARG A 93 8.22 -12.71 13.43
N TYR A 94 8.84 -12.10 12.42
CA TYR A 94 8.54 -10.74 12.01
C TYR A 94 8.08 -10.71 10.56
N VAL A 95 6.83 -10.30 10.34
CA VAL A 95 6.31 -10.08 8.99
C VAL A 95 6.49 -8.60 8.65
N VAL A 96 7.44 -8.33 7.76
CA VAL A 96 7.74 -6.96 7.29
C VAL A 96 6.94 -6.70 6.02
N MET A 97 5.93 -5.85 6.12
CA MET A 97 5.13 -5.43 4.98
C MET A 97 5.55 -4.02 4.55
N ILE A 98 5.79 -3.87 3.25
CA ILE A 98 6.21 -2.60 2.64
C ILE A 98 5.08 -2.12 1.73
N ARG A 99 4.58 -0.90 2.00
CA ARG A 99 3.63 -0.22 1.12
C ARG A 99 4.33 0.89 0.35
N ASP A 100 4.82 0.56 -0.83
CA ASP A 100 5.34 1.53 -1.81
C ASP A 100 4.25 1.99 -2.79
N LEU A 101 3.54 3.05 -2.41
CA LEU A 101 2.54 3.70 -3.28
C LEU A 101 3.18 4.51 -4.41
N GLY A 102 4.43 4.94 -4.25
CA GLY A 102 5.14 5.75 -5.23
C GLY A 102 5.48 4.94 -6.47
N ALA A 103 6.08 3.76 -6.32
CA ALA A 103 6.40 2.87 -7.43
C ALA A 103 5.14 2.46 -8.22
N LYS A 104 4.02 2.22 -7.53
CA LYS A 104 2.76 1.78 -8.16
C LYS A 104 2.10 2.85 -9.03
N ARG A 105 2.26 4.15 -8.71
CA ARG A 105 1.62 5.27 -9.43
C ARG A 105 2.42 5.78 -10.62
N ARG A 106 3.73 5.55 -10.65
CA ARG A 106 4.63 5.95 -11.77
C ARG A 106 4.17 5.50 -13.16
N PRO A 107 3.81 4.22 -13.41
CA PRO A 107 3.47 3.78 -14.76
C PRO A 107 2.21 4.46 -15.28
N ALA A 108 1.17 4.59 -14.45
CA ALA A 108 -0.06 5.27 -14.84
C ALA A 108 0.18 6.76 -15.15
N PHE A 109 1.02 7.44 -14.36
CA PHE A 109 1.40 8.83 -14.63
C PHE A 109 2.13 8.99 -15.96
N LEU A 110 3.08 8.10 -16.27
CA LEU A 110 3.83 8.14 -17.53
C LEU A 110 2.92 7.95 -18.75
N ILE A 111 1.95 7.03 -18.65
CA ILE A 111 0.97 6.80 -19.73
C ILE A 111 0.10 8.04 -19.91
N ALA A 112 -0.46 8.60 -18.82
CA ALA A 112 -1.30 9.78 -18.89
C ALA A 112 -0.54 10.99 -19.49
N PHE A 113 0.70 11.20 -19.06
CA PHE A 113 1.55 12.27 -19.57
C PHE A 113 1.92 12.06 -21.05
N GLY A 114 2.30 10.84 -21.44
CA GLY A 114 2.62 10.49 -22.83
C GLY A 114 1.42 10.66 -23.76
N SER A 115 0.25 10.15 -23.38
CA SER A 115 -0.99 10.33 -24.14
C SER A 115 -1.43 11.79 -24.20
N GLY A 116 -1.30 12.54 -23.10
CA GLY A 116 -1.60 13.96 -23.07
C GLY A 116 -0.71 14.76 -24.02
N LEU A 117 0.60 14.50 -24.01
CA LEU A 117 1.54 15.18 -24.91
C LEU A 117 1.19 14.95 -26.38
N ILE A 118 0.90 13.71 -26.77
CA ILE A 118 0.50 13.36 -28.14
C ILE A 118 -0.81 14.06 -28.52
N PHE A 119 -1.79 14.07 -27.63
CA PHE A 119 -3.06 14.76 -27.86
C PHE A 119 -2.86 16.26 -28.11
N PHE A 120 -2.06 16.94 -27.28
CA PHE A 120 -1.78 18.37 -27.46
C PHE A 120 -0.98 18.65 -28.74
N LEU A 121 -0.06 17.77 -29.13
CA LEU A 121 0.68 17.86 -30.40
C LEU A 121 -0.26 17.78 -31.60
N LEU A 122 -1.22 16.84 -31.58
CA LEU A 122 -2.21 16.68 -32.64
C LEU A 122 -3.16 17.88 -32.71
N ALA A 123 -3.63 18.38 -31.56
CA ALA A 123 -4.45 19.58 -31.49
C ALA A 123 -3.70 20.80 -32.04
N TRP A 124 -2.41 20.93 -31.73
CA TRP A 124 -1.55 21.99 -32.25
C TRP A 124 -1.35 21.88 -33.77
N LEU A 125 -1.11 20.67 -34.29
CA LEU A 125 -0.95 20.44 -35.73
C LEU A 125 -2.25 20.74 -36.49
N LEU A 126 -3.40 20.33 -35.95
CA LEU A 126 -4.71 20.65 -36.51
C LEU A 126 -4.96 22.17 -36.51
N HIS A 127 -4.66 22.85 -35.41
CA HIS A 127 -4.78 24.30 -35.31
C HIS A 127 -3.92 25.01 -36.35
N ARG A 128 -2.65 24.61 -36.49
CA ARG A 128 -1.72 25.18 -37.47
C ARG A 128 -2.20 24.95 -38.91
N ARG A 129 -2.77 23.78 -39.20
CA ARG A 129 -3.37 23.48 -40.52
C ARG A 129 -4.53 24.43 -40.82
N GLU A 130 -5.42 24.67 -39.86
CA GLU A 130 -6.54 25.60 -40.05
C GLU A 130 -6.06 27.02 -40.33
N THR A 131 -5.03 27.49 -39.60
CA THR A 131 -4.46 28.82 -39.83
C THR A 131 -3.93 28.96 -41.26
N TYR A 132 -3.12 28.01 -41.73
CA TYR A 132 -2.61 28.04 -43.10
C TYR A 132 -3.73 27.93 -44.16
N LEU A 133 -4.78 27.16 -43.90
CA LEU A 133 -5.91 27.07 -44.82
C LEU A 133 -6.62 28.41 -44.96
N ARG A 134 -6.85 29.12 -43.83
CA ARG A 134 -7.49 30.44 -43.83
C ARG A 134 -6.65 31.48 -44.58
N GLU A 135 -5.34 31.49 -44.36
CA GLU A 135 -4.41 32.38 -45.08
C GLU A 135 -4.46 32.14 -46.59
N ASN A 136 -4.39 30.87 -47.03
CA ASN A 136 -4.44 30.53 -48.45
C ASN A 136 -5.78 30.84 -49.12
N LEU A 137 -6.89 30.70 -48.40
CA LEU A 137 -8.21 31.10 -48.90
C LEU A 137 -8.34 32.62 -49.02
N ALA A 138 -7.79 33.37 -48.07
CA ALA A 138 -7.77 34.83 -48.11
C ALA A 138 -6.92 35.39 -49.27
N LEU A 139 -5.86 34.69 -49.68
CA LEU A 139 -5.05 35.07 -50.85
C LEU A 139 -5.75 34.79 -52.19
N LYS A 140 -6.80 33.97 -52.22
CA LYS A 140 -7.57 33.63 -53.44
C LYS A 140 -8.81 34.50 -53.66
N ALA A 141 -9.25 35.25 -52.65
CA ALA A 141 -10.39 36.16 -52.70
C ALA A 141 -9.95 37.55 -53.12
#